data_AF-A0A917U2W8-F1
#
_entry.id   AF-A0A917U2W8-F1
#
_cell.length_a   1.000
_cell.length_b   1.000
_cell.length_c   1.000
_cell.angle_alpha   90.00
_cell.angle_beta   90.00
_cell.angle_gamma   90.00
#
_symmetry.space_group_name_H-M   'P 1'
#
loop_
_entity.id
_entity.type
_entity.pdbx_description
1 polymer ?
#
loop_
_entity_poly.entity_id
_entity_poly.type
_entity_poly.pdbx_seq_one_letter_code
_entity_poly.pdbx_strand_id
1 'polypeptide(L)'
;MPTVQTLTLKAGSLGRPWHAAHILLSILTVGWWLPIYGVHVLVSVISRPTVQLEVPSGHRVEYRDGWPNVLGPEEYLEPRSIRERAAIIAGYLSPVLIITAIVIGLTIRAN
;
A
#
# COMPACT_ATOMS: atom_id res chain seq x y z
N MET A 1 22.36 24.72 20.34
CA MET A 1 21.00 24.23 20.03
C MET A 1 21.15 23.17 18.95
N PRO A 2 20.44 22.03 19.02
CA PRO A 2 20.47 21.05 17.93
C PRO A 2 19.99 21.72 16.64
N THR A 3 20.69 21.49 15.54
CA THR A 3 20.29 22.00 14.23
C THR A 3 19.02 21.27 13.80
N VAL A 4 17.98 21.99 13.43
CA VAL A 4 16.70 21.43 12.95
C VAL A 4 16.61 21.64 11.45
N GLN A 5 16.33 20.56 10.71
CA GLN A 5 16.03 20.61 9.28
C GLN A 5 14.51 20.47 9.07
N THR A 6 13.91 21.38 8.31
CA THR A 6 12.52 21.24 7.89
C THR A 6 12.44 20.47 6.56
N LEU A 7 11.70 19.37 6.53
CA LEU A 7 11.45 18.55 5.34
C LEU A 7 9.97 18.61 4.94
N THR A 8 9.71 18.71 3.64
CA THR A 8 8.34 18.59 3.09
C THR A 8 8.21 17.24 2.41
N LEU A 9 7.35 16.37 2.94
CA LEU A 9 7.23 14.97 2.54
C LEU A 9 5.81 14.62 2.15
N LYS A 10 5.65 13.74 1.15
CA LYS A 10 4.35 13.19 0.75
C LYS A 10 3.93 12.11 1.76
N ALA A 11 2.73 12.22 2.31
CA ALA A 11 2.15 11.29 3.26
C ALA A 11 0.93 10.56 2.67
N GLY A 12 0.58 9.41 3.26
CA GLY A 12 -0.52 8.56 2.85
C GLY A 12 -0.09 7.32 2.05
N SER A 13 -0.90 6.26 2.16
CA SER A 13 -0.69 5.00 1.45
C SER A 13 -1.51 4.93 0.17
N LEU A 14 -0.97 4.30 -0.88
CA LEU A 14 -1.80 3.80 -1.98
C LEU A 14 -2.73 2.71 -1.42
N GLY A 15 -4.04 2.89 -1.59
CA GLY A 15 -5.07 2.01 -1.00
C GLY A 15 -4.86 0.54 -1.35
N ARG A 16 -4.39 -0.24 -0.37
CA ARG A 16 -4.16 -1.71 -0.48
C ARG A 16 -5.38 -2.49 -1.00
N PRO A 17 -6.61 -2.29 -0.50
CA PRO A 17 -7.77 -3.06 -0.99
C PRO A 17 -8.17 -2.68 -2.42
N TRP A 18 -7.98 -1.42 -2.82
CA TRP A 18 -8.29 -0.97 -4.17
C TRP A 18 -7.35 -1.57 -5.22
N HIS A 19 -6.08 -1.80 -4.89
CA HIS A 19 -5.17 -2.54 -5.77
C HIS A 19 -5.68 -3.96 -6.06
N ALA A 20 -6.06 -4.70 -5.02
CA ALA A 20 -6.55 -6.07 -5.16
C ALA A 20 -7.80 -6.14 -6.04
N ALA A 21 -8.75 -5.21 -5.86
CA ALA A 21 -9.95 -5.12 -6.68
C ALA A 21 -9.65 -4.83 -8.16
N HIS A 22 -8.73 -3.90 -8.46
CA HIS A 22 -8.36 -3.59 -9.84
C HIS A 22 -7.60 -4.74 -10.51
N ILE A 23 -6.76 -5.48 -9.77
CA ILE A 23 -6.10 -6.69 -10.27
C ILE A 23 -7.16 -7.76 -10.60
N LEU A 24 -8.09 -8.02 -9.69
CA LEU A 24 -9.17 -8.97 -9.92
C LEU A 24 -10.00 -8.61 -11.16
N LEU A 25 -10.46 -7.35 -11.23
CA LEU A 25 -11.21 -6.84 -12.38
C LEU A 25 -10.40 -6.96 -13.67
N SER A 26 -9.10 -6.63 -13.64
CA SER A 26 -8.24 -6.77 -14.80
C SER A 26 -8.14 -8.23 -15.26
N ILE A 27 -8.07 -9.20 -14.35
CA ILE A 27 -8.05 -10.61 -14.76
C ILE A 27 -9.40 -11.03 -15.37
N LEU A 28 -10.52 -10.63 -14.76
CA LEU A 28 -11.86 -10.94 -15.26
C LEU A 28 -12.17 -10.30 -16.62
N THR A 29 -11.57 -9.15 -16.93
CA THR A 29 -11.80 -8.42 -18.18
C THR A 29 -10.61 -8.42 -19.13
N VAL A 30 -9.68 -9.39 -19.01
CA VAL A 30 -8.53 -9.53 -19.93
C VAL A 30 -7.70 -8.23 -20.05
N GLY A 31 -7.45 -7.56 -18.93
CA GLY A 31 -6.58 -6.40 -18.81
C GLY A 31 -7.24 -5.05 -19.00
N TRP A 32 -8.53 -4.98 -19.36
CA TRP A 32 -9.20 -3.70 -19.65
C TRP A 32 -9.23 -2.69 -18.49
N TRP A 33 -9.13 -3.15 -17.24
CA TRP A 33 -9.08 -2.28 -16.06
C TRP A 33 -7.68 -1.75 -15.71
N LEU A 34 -6.62 -2.25 -16.37
CA LEU A 34 -5.24 -1.79 -16.11
C LEU A 34 -5.04 -0.28 -16.40
N PRO A 35 -5.57 0.30 -17.50
CA PRO A 35 -5.46 1.74 -17.73
C PRO A 35 -6.19 2.57 -16.68
N ILE A 36 -7.41 2.16 -16.29
CA ILE A 36 -8.20 2.84 -15.26
C ILE A 36 -7.45 2.84 -13.93
N TYR A 37 -6.89 1.69 -13.58
CA TYR A 37 -6.04 1.54 -12.40
C TYR A 37 -4.80 2.44 -12.48
N GLY A 38 -4.14 2.53 -13.64
CA GLY A 38 -3.01 3.44 -13.87
C GLY A 38 -3.38 4.91 -13.63
N VAL A 39 -4.53 5.35 -14.13
CA VAL A 39 -5.06 6.70 -13.86
C VAL A 39 -5.34 6.89 -12.38
N HIS A 40 -5.97 5.92 -11.72
CA HIS A 40 -6.27 5.99 -10.30
C HIS A 40 -4.99 6.09 -9.44
N VAL A 41 -3.95 5.32 -9.78
CA VAL A 41 -2.63 5.40 -9.13
C VAL A 41 -2.00 6.77 -9.37
N LEU A 42 -2.04 7.28 -10.60
CA LEU A 42 -1.48 8.59 -10.94
C LEU A 42 -2.16 9.72 -10.14
N VAL A 43 -3.49 9.76 -10.15
CA VAL A 43 -4.27 10.72 -9.35
C VAL A 43 -3.90 10.58 -7.87
N SER A 44 -3.87 9.34 -7.36
CA SER A 44 -3.51 9.05 -5.97
C SER A 44 -2.07 9.39 -5.61
N VAL A 45 -1.14 9.49 -6.57
CA VAL A 45 0.25 9.96 -6.33
C VAL A 45 0.26 11.48 -6.21
N ILE A 46 -0.43 12.15 -7.13
CA ILE A 46 -0.45 13.61 -7.21
C ILE A 46 -1.19 14.19 -6.00
N SER A 47 -2.38 13.65 -5.68
CA SER A 47 -3.28 14.15 -4.65
C SER A 47 -2.88 13.77 -3.22
N ARG A 48 -1.76 13.08 -3.00
CA ARG A 48 -1.34 12.73 -1.64
C ARG A 48 -1.07 13.98 -0.82
N PRO A 49 -1.50 14.00 0.46
CA PRO A 49 -1.19 15.09 1.35
C PRO A 49 0.32 15.26 1.47
N THR A 50 0.76 16.50 1.66
CA THR A 50 2.14 16.83 2.02
C THR A 50 2.18 17.29 3.46
N VAL A 51 3.13 16.78 4.22
CA VAL A 51 3.38 17.15 5.61
C VAL A 51 4.73 17.83 5.71
N GLN A 52 4.80 18.88 6.52
CA GLN A 52 6.07 19.50 6.90
C GLN A 52 6.51 18.91 8.24
N LEU A 53 7.76 18.48 8.32
CA LEU A 53 8.34 17.86 9.49
C LEU A 53 9.63 18.56 9.88
N GLU A 54 9.80 18.73 11.18
CA GLU A 54 11.06 19.17 11.76
C GLU A 54 11.88 17.93 12.14
N VAL A 55 13.08 17.83 11.60
CA VAL A 55 14.01 16.71 11.82
C VAL A 55 15.24 17.26 12.54
N PRO A 56 15.38 16.99 13.84
CA PRO A 56 16.57 17.39 14.59
C PRO A 56 17.82 16.65 14.09
N SER A 57 19.00 17.26 14.29
CA SER A 57 20.27 16.64 13.94
C SER A 57 20.43 15.24 14.56
N GLY A 58 20.85 14.27 13.76
CA GLY A 58 21.00 12.87 14.17
C GLY A 58 19.70 12.06 14.15
N HIS A 59 18.55 12.69 13.90
CA HIS A 59 17.30 11.97 13.65
C HIS A 59 17.19 11.58 12.18
N ARG A 60 16.34 10.60 11.90
CA ARG A 60 16.05 10.14 10.55
C ARG A 60 14.55 10.00 10.34
N VAL A 61 14.12 9.99 9.08
CA VAL A 61 12.72 9.80 8.73
C VAL A 61 12.51 8.41 8.16
N GLU A 62 11.59 7.65 8.77
CA GLU A 62 11.16 6.34 8.28
C GLU A 62 9.65 6.33 8.02
N TYR A 63 9.20 5.55 7.04
CA TYR A 63 7.79 5.49 6.66
C TYR A 63 7.07 4.27 7.25
N ARG A 64 5.92 4.50 7.88
CA ARG A 64 4.98 3.45 8.30
C ARG A 64 3.61 3.71 7.68
N ASP A 65 3.13 2.73 6.92
CA ASP A 65 1.81 2.75 6.25
C ASP A 65 1.52 4.06 5.51
N GLY A 66 2.55 4.57 4.82
CA GLY A 66 2.49 5.78 4.02
C GLY A 66 2.73 7.08 4.79
N TRP A 67 2.90 7.03 6.11
CA TRP A 67 3.15 8.21 6.94
C TRP A 67 4.60 8.28 7.41
N PRO A 68 5.25 9.45 7.33
CA PRO A 68 6.61 9.64 7.81
C PRO A 68 6.64 9.74 9.34
N ASN A 69 7.64 9.10 9.96
CA ASN A 69 7.93 9.13 11.39
C ASN A 69 9.36 9.64 11.57
N VAL A 70 9.54 10.65 12.42
CA VAL A 70 10.87 11.13 12.80
C VAL A 70 11.34 10.29 13.97
N LEU A 71 12.46 9.61 13.80
CA LEU A 71 13.04 8.73 14.81
C LEU A 71 14.36 9.30 15.31
N GLY A 72 14.56 9.18 16.62
CA GLY A 72 15.86 9.42 17.25
C GLY A 72 16.96 8.47 16.76
N PRO A 73 18.24 8.75 17.08
CA PRO A 73 19.39 7.94 16.66
C PRO A 73 19.26 6.46 17.04
N GLU A 74 18.75 6.19 18.24
CA GLU A 74 18.59 4.84 18.81
C GLU A 74 17.16 4.31 18.68
N GLU A 75 16.22 5.12 18.18
CA GLU A 75 14.84 4.69 17.99
C GLU A 75 14.68 3.94 16.67
N TYR A 76 13.78 2.95 16.65
CA TYR A 76 13.46 2.17 15.46
C TYR A 76 11.96 1.96 15.37
N LEU A 77 11.45 1.86 14.14
CA LEU A 77 10.07 1.43 13.94
C LEU A 77 9.93 -0.02 14.42
N GLU A 78 8.98 -0.23 15.34
CA GLU A 78 8.64 -1.59 15.77
C GLU A 78 8.30 -2.48 14.56
N PRO A 79 8.82 -3.71 14.52
CA PRO A 79 8.46 -4.66 13.48
C PRO A 79 6.95 -4.87 13.46
N ARG A 80 6.34 -4.90 12.27
CA ARG A 80 4.93 -5.28 12.14
C ARG A 80 4.69 -6.62 12.81
N SER A 81 3.64 -6.67 13.61
CA SER A 81 3.11 -7.88 14.21
C SER A 81 2.76 -8.90 13.13
N ILE A 82 2.74 -10.19 13.51
CA ILE A 82 2.34 -11.28 12.62
C ILE A 82 0.93 -11.03 12.06
N ARG A 83 0.03 -10.47 12.87
CA ARG A 83 -1.35 -10.16 12.46
C ARG A 83 -1.40 -9.09 11.36
N GLU A 84 -0.64 -7.99 11.50
CA GLU A 84 -0.58 -6.95 10.46
C GLU A 84 0.00 -7.50 9.15
N ARG A 85 1.05 -8.32 9.24
CA ARG A 85 1.63 -8.98 8.05
C ARG A 85 0.61 -9.90 7.38
N ALA A 86 -0.09 -10.72 8.16
CA ALA A 86 -1.10 -11.63 7.66
C ALA A 86 -2.26 -10.89 6.98
N ALA A 87 -2.74 -9.79 7.56
CA ALA A 87 -3.80 -8.97 6.97
C ALA A 87 -3.38 -8.36 5.61
N ILE A 88 -2.14 -7.88 5.51
CA ILE A 88 -1.57 -7.38 4.25
C ILE A 88 -1.54 -8.51 3.21
N ILE A 89 -0.97 -9.67 3.57
CA ILE A 89 -0.86 -10.82 2.67
C ILE A 89 -2.24 -11.30 2.22
N ALA A 90 -3.19 -11.45 3.14
CA ALA A 90 -4.56 -11.88 2.83
C ALA A 90 -5.24 -10.92 1.84
N GLY A 91 -5.03 -9.61 1.98
CA GLY A 91 -5.53 -8.63 1.03
C GLY A 91 -5.01 -8.82 -0.40
N TYR A 92 -3.76 -9.26 -0.55
CA TYR A 92 -3.17 -9.56 -1.87
C TYR A 92 -3.50 -10.95 -2.40
N LEU A 93 -3.75 -11.93 -1.53
CA LEU A 93 -4.12 -13.29 -1.93
C LEU A 93 -5.60 -13.42 -2.29
N SER A 94 -6.47 -12.52 -1.81
CA SER A 94 -7.91 -12.62 -2.04
C SER A 94 -8.33 -12.67 -3.53
N PRO A 95 -7.71 -11.92 -4.47
CA PRO A 95 -8.04 -12.04 -5.90
C PRO A 95 -7.73 -13.43 -6.45
N VAL A 96 -6.59 -14.01 -6.05
CA VAL A 96 -6.18 -15.35 -6.49
C VAL A 96 -7.17 -16.39 -6.00
N LEU A 97 -7.53 -16.33 -4.71
CA LEU A 97 -8.50 -17.26 -4.10
C LEU A 97 -9.88 -17.17 -4.75
N ILE A 98 -10.35 -15.95 -5.06
CA ILE A 98 -11.63 -15.73 -5.76
C ILE A 98 -11.59 -16.38 -7.15
N ILE A 99 -10.52 -16.18 -7.91
CA ILE A 99 -10.38 -16.77 -9.25
C ILE A 99 -10.31 -18.29 -9.17
N THR A 100 -9.52 -18.84 -8.25
CA THR A 100 -9.44 -20.30 -8.04
C THR A 100 -10.82 -20.89 -7.72
N ALA A 101 -11.61 -20.25 -6.86
CA ALA A 101 -12.97 -20.69 -6.55
C ALA A 101 -13.90 -20.66 -7.77
N ILE A 102 -13.83 -19.61 -8.60
CA ILE A 102 -14.60 -19.52 -9.85
C ILE A 102 -14.21 -20.65 -10.81
N VAL A 103 -12.91 -20.86 -11.03
CA VAL A 103 -12.42 -21.91 -11.95
C VAL A 103 -12.86 -23.30 -11.47
N ILE A 104 -12.68 -23.61 -10.18
CA ILE A 104 -13.13 -24.90 -9.60
C ILE A 104 -14.64 -25.07 -9.78
N GLY A 105 -15.44 -24.04 -9.49
CA GLY A 105 -16.89 -24.10 -9.66
C GLY A 105 -17.33 -24.35 -11.11
N LEU A 106 -16.65 -23.72 -12.08
CA LEU A 106 -16.89 -23.95 -13.51
C LEU A 106 -16.49 -25.36 -13.93
N THR A 107 -15.35 -25.88 -13.45
CA THR A 107 -14.91 -27.25 -13.74
C THR A 107 -15.85 -28.30 -13.15
N ILE A 108 -16.36 -28.09 -11.94
CA ILE A 108 -17.35 -29.00 -11.32
C ILE A 108 -18.66 -28.97 -12.12
N ARG A 109 -19.09 -27.80 -12.61
CA ARG A 109 -20.33 -27.68 -13.41
C ARG A 109 -20.22 -28.32 -14.79
N ALA A 110 -19.02 -28.31 -15.38
CA ALA A 110 -18.79 -28.79 -16.74
C ALA A 110 -18.61 -30.31 -16.84
N ASN A 111 -18.32 -30.97 -15.72
CA ASN A 111 -18.25 -32.44 -15.60
C ASN A 111 -19.55 -33.00 -15.03
#